data_AF-A0A9D2TPD8-F1
#
_entry.id   AF-A0A9D2TPD8-F1
#
_cell.length_a   1.000
_cell.length_b   1.000
_cell.length_c   1.000
_cell.angle_alpha   90.00
_cell.angle_beta   90.00
_cell.angle_gamma   90.00
#
_symmetry.space_group_name_H-M   'P 1'
#
loop_
_entity.id
_entity.type
_entity.pdbx_description
1 polymer ?
#
loop_
_entity_poly.entity_id
_entity_poly.type
_entity_poly.pdbx_seq_one_letter_code
_entity_poly.pdbx_strand_id
1 'polypeptide(L)' 'MPAAGVLVLSCGLDGNVIRLLPPLVISGNLLQEGLDVLAEAIRHNL' A
#
# COMPACT_ATOMS: atom_id res chain seq x y z
N MET A 1 0.49 3.30 -14.62
CA MET A 1 0.95 3.75 -13.29
C MET A 1 -0.21 3.57 -12.32
N PRO A 2 -0.01 3.20 -11.04
CA PRO A 2 -1.13 3.08 -10.09
C PRO A 2 -1.88 4.41 -10.01
N ALA A 3 -3.21 4.37 -10.15
CA ALA A 3 -4.05 5.57 -10.31
C ALA A 3 -4.01 6.50 -9.09
N ALA A 4 -3.71 5.97 -7.90
CA ALA A 4 -3.61 6.72 -6.66
C ALA A 4 -2.16 7.07 -6.25
N GLY A 5 -1.16 6.84 -7.11
CA GLY A 5 0.23 7.23 -6.84
C GLY A 5 0.98 6.36 -5.81
N VAL A 6 0.36 5.30 -5.27
CA VAL A 6 0.99 4.37 -4.31
C VAL A 6 1.28 3.04 -4.99
N LEU A 7 2.51 2.54 -4.84
CA LEU A 7 2.91 1.21 -5.31
C LEU A 7 2.95 0.24 -4.12
N VAL A 8 2.25 -0.88 -4.24
CA VAL A 8 2.25 -1.98 -3.26
C VAL A 8 2.63 -3.30 -3.92
N LEU A 9 3.12 -4.24 -3.12
CA LEU A 9 3.49 -5.58 -3.57
C LEU A 9 2.45 -6.60 -3.09
N SER A 10 2.04 -7.50 -3.98
CA SER A 10 1.28 -8.70 -3.61
C SER A 10 2.21 -9.89 -3.35
N CYS A 11 1.74 -10.86 -2.57
CA CYS A 11 2.40 -12.13 -2.30
C CYS A 11 1.39 -13.18 -1.75
N GLY A 12 1.91 -14.30 -1.26
CA GLY A 12 1.13 -15.41 -0.72
C GLY A 12 0.85 -16.49 -1.77
N LEU A 13 0.66 -17.74 -1.32
CA LEU A 13 0.38 -18.88 -2.21
C LEU A 13 -0.87 -18.63 -3.06
N ASP A 14 -1.90 -18.07 -2.44
CA ASP A 14 -3.19 -17.76 -3.08
C ASP A 14 -3.23 -16.34 -3.67
N GLY A 15 -2.13 -15.59 -3.64
CA GLY A 15 -2.05 -14.23 -4.17
C GLY A 15 -2.94 -13.20 -3.45
N ASN A 16 -3.41 -13.52 -2.25
CA ASN A 16 -4.38 -12.74 -1.48
C ASN A 16 -3.76 -11.89 -0.35
N VAL A 17 -2.44 -11.71 -0.35
CA VAL A 17 -1.73 -10.92 0.67
C VAL A 17 -1.06 -9.69 0.04
N ILE A 18 -1.29 -8.52 0.64
CA ILE A 18 -0.53 -7.30 0.35
C ILE A 18 0.56 -7.17 1.41
N ARG A 19 1.82 -6.94 1.00
CA ARG A 19 2.94 -6.71 1.91
C ARG A 19 3.48 -5.29 1.81
N LEU A 20 3.85 -4.74 2.96
CA LEU A 20 4.43 -3.41 3.09
C LEU A 20 5.95 -3.56 3.29
N LEU A 21 6.71 -3.14 2.29
CA LEU A 21 8.18 -3.11 2.33
C LEU A 21 8.70 -1.72 1.91
N PRO A 22 8.35 -0.66 2.66
CA PRO A 22 8.87 0.67 2.36
C PRO A 22 10.38 0.73 2.65
N PRO A 23 11.15 1.61 1.97
CA PRO A 23 12.53 1.83 2.33
C PRO A 23 12.61 2.38 3.76
N LEU A 24 13.60 1.92 4.55
CA LEU A 24 13.75 2.33 5.95
C LEU A 24 14.03 3.83 6.13
N VAL A 25 14.39 4.53 5.05
CA VAL A 25 14.65 5.97 5.01
C VAL A 25 13.43 6.80 4.60
N ILE A 26 12.26 6.17 4.36
CA ILE A 26 11.02 6.90 4.04
C ILE A 26 10.65 7.84 5.20
N SER A 27 10.15 9.04 4.89
CA SER A 27 9.65 9.93 5.94
C SER A 27 8.35 9.37 6.53
N GLY A 28 8.13 9.61 7.84
CA GLY A 28 6.91 9.16 8.52
C GLY A 28 5.63 9.71 7.87
N ASN A 29 5.66 10.96 7.43
CA ASN A 29 4.51 11.59 6.77
C ASN A 29 4.18 10.92 5.44
N LEU A 30 5.20 10.67 4.59
CA LEU A 30 4.97 10.02 3.30
C LEU A 30 4.50 8.57 3.46
N LEU A 31 5.01 7.86 4.48
CA LEU A 31 4.53 6.53 4.81
C LEU A 31 3.06 6.57 5.22
N GLN A 32 2.68 7.50 6.11
CA GLN A 32 1.30 7.65 6.56
C GLN A 32 0.35 7.97 5.40
N GLU A 33 0.71 8.93 4.54
CA GLU A 33 -0.06 9.28 3.33
C GLU A 33 -0.29 8.06 2.42
N GLY A 34 0.76 7.25 2.20
CA GLY A 34 0.64 6.02 1.40
C GLY A 34 -0.26 4.96 2.04
N LEU A 35 -0.23 4.84 3.37
CA LEU A 35 -1.10 3.91 4.12
C LEU A 35 -2.55 4.37 4.13
N ASP A 36 -2.82 5.68 4.22
CA ASP A 36 -4.18 6.22 4.18
C ASP A 36 -4.85 5.93 2.83
N VAL A 37 -4.12 6.12 1.72
CA VAL A 37 -4.57 5.76 0.37
C VAL A 37 -4.86 4.26 0.25
N LEU A 38 -3.99 3.40 0.79
CA LEU A 38 -4.20 1.96 0.78
C LEU A 38 -5.45 1.57 1.59
N ALA A 39 -5.66 2.17 2.76
CA ALA A 39 -6.80 1.90 3.61
C ALA A 39 -8.13 2.38 2.99
N GLU A 40 -8.11 3.51 2.28
CA GLU A 40 -9.26 3.98 1.49
C GLU A 40 -9.59 3.01 0.35
N ALA A 41 -8.58 2.57 -0.41
CA ALA A 41 -8.78 1.61 -1.50
C ALA A 41 -9.38 0.28 -1.02
N ILE A 42 -8.98 -0.20 0.16
CA ILE A 42 -9.57 -1.40 0.77
C ILE A 42 -11.03 -1.16 1.14
N ARG A 43 -11.35 -0.03 1.77
CA ARG A 43 -12.73 0.31 2.17
C ARG A 43 -13.67 0.53 0.99
N HIS A 44 -13.19 1.03 -0.14
CA HIS A 44 -14.00 1.23 -1.35
C HIS A 44 -14.30 -0.07 -2.11
N ASN A 45 -13.50 -1.13 -1.90
CA ASN A 45 -13.63 -2.40 -2.59
C ASN A 45 -14.23 -3.52 -1.71
N LEU A 46 -14.58 -3.21 -0.45
CA LEU A 46 -15.34 -4.06 0.48
C LEU A 46 -16.78 -3.57 0.57
#